data_AF-A0A416EDU5-F1
#
_entry.id   AF-A0A416EDU5-F1
#
_cell.length_a   1.000
_cell.length_b   1.000
_cell.length_c   1.000
_cell.angle_alpha   90.00
_cell.angle_beta   90.00
_cell.angle_gamma   90.00
#
_symmetry.space_group_name_H-M   'P 1'
#
loop_
_entity.id
_entity.type
_entity.pdbx_description
1 polymer ?
#
loop_
_entity_poly.entity_id
_entity_poly.type
_entity_poly.pdbx_seq_one_letter_code
_entity_poly.pdbx_strand_id
1 'polypeptide(L)'
;MCMYCERRTDVKFGWEQPKLPYHNNMPFSSDLNGNVLENDKWDGVIHDYQTTTPELILTCNEYFGGDGVGTIHIPIKYCPECGRKLGREK
;
A
#
# COMPACT_ATOMS: atom_id res chain seq x y z
N MET A 1 -9.24 4.03 -14.45
CA MET A 1 -9.09 4.77 -13.18
C MET A 1 -8.25 3.88 -12.26
N CYS A 2 -7.32 4.42 -11.48
CA CYS A 2 -6.40 3.58 -10.69
C CYS A 2 -7.16 2.97 -9.52
N MET A 3 -7.30 1.64 -9.48
CA MET A 3 -8.10 0.93 -8.47
C MET A 3 -7.68 1.23 -7.03
N TYR A 4 -6.39 1.47 -6.78
CA TYR A 4 -5.86 1.86 -5.47
C TYR A 4 -6.20 3.31 -5.07
N CYS A 5 -6.55 4.14 -6.05
CA CYS A 5 -6.97 5.53 -5.85
C CYS A 5 -8.49 5.70 -6.00
N GLU A 6 -9.23 4.64 -6.31
CA GLU A 6 -10.69 4.71 -6.43
C GLU A 6 -11.28 4.87 -5.04
N ARG A 7 -11.80 6.07 -4.78
CA ARG A 7 -12.40 6.40 -3.48
C ARG A 7 -13.74 5.68 -3.37
N ARG A 8 -13.79 4.60 -2.60
CA ARG A 8 -15.05 3.94 -2.23
C ARG A 8 -15.77 4.79 -1.19
N THR A 9 -16.90 5.37 -1.59
CA THR A 9 -17.75 6.22 -0.73
C THR A 9 -18.74 5.41 0.11
N ASP A 10 -18.82 4.10 -0.11
CA ASP A 10 -19.81 3.19 0.47
C ASP A 10 -19.33 2.44 1.72
N VAL A 11 -18.02 2.45 2.01
CA VAL A 11 -17.43 1.72 3.15
C VAL A 11 -17.06 2.70 4.27
N LYS A 12 -17.76 2.63 5.42
CA LYS A 12 -17.57 3.52 6.58
C LYS A 12 -16.51 3.04 7.59
N PHE A 13 -16.21 1.73 7.62
CA PHE A 13 -15.23 1.11 8.51
C PHE A 13 -14.57 -0.06 7.80
N GLY A 14 -13.24 -0.17 7.91
CA GLY A 14 -12.49 -1.30 7.33
C GLY A 14 -12.54 -1.31 5.81
N TRP A 15 -11.69 -0.51 5.18
CA TRP A 15 -11.52 -0.59 3.73
C TRP A 15 -10.59 -1.76 3.43
N GLU A 16 -11.13 -2.87 2.88
CA GLU A 16 -10.31 -3.92 2.26
C GLU A 16 -9.67 -3.33 1.00
N GLN A 17 -8.49 -2.76 1.18
CA GLN A 17 -7.74 -2.16 0.08
C GLN A 17 -7.18 -3.26 -0.81
N PRO A 18 -7.23 -3.09 -2.14
CA PRO A 18 -6.58 -4.03 -3.02
C PRO A 18 -5.08 -4.06 -2.72
N LYS A 19 -4.53 -5.28 -2.63
CA LYS A 19 -3.10 -5.51 -2.49
C LYS A 19 -2.39 -4.96 -3.74
N LEU A 20 -1.29 -4.25 -3.50
CA LEU A 20 -0.42 -3.76 -4.55
C LEU A 20 0.11 -4.93 -5.37
N PRO A 21 0.23 -4.77 -6.70
CA PRO A 21 0.78 -5.81 -7.53
C PRO A 21 2.28 -5.81 -7.32
N TYR A 22 2.80 -6.79 -6.58
CA TYR A 22 4.23 -7.09 -6.62
C TYR A 22 4.57 -7.46 -8.05
N HIS A 23 5.34 -6.59 -8.71
CA HIS A 23 5.39 -6.46 -10.16
C HIS A 23 5.39 -7.81 -10.89
N ASN A 24 4.31 -8.05 -11.65
CA ASN A 24 4.22 -9.13 -12.62
C ASN A 24 5.22 -8.87 -13.76
N ASN A 25 6.52 -9.13 -13.54
CA ASN A 25 7.59 -9.13 -14.55
C ASN A 25 7.43 -8.06 -15.65
N MET A 26 7.11 -6.81 -15.28
CA MET A 26 6.90 -5.72 -16.24
C MET A 26 8.15 -4.83 -16.28
N PRO A 27 8.63 -4.38 -17.46
CA PRO A 27 10.01 -3.92 -17.61
C PRO A 27 10.29 -2.49 -17.12
N PHE A 28 9.36 -1.83 -16.42
CA PHE A 28 9.48 -0.41 -16.13
C PHE A 28 9.06 -0.02 -14.69
N SER A 29 10.09 0.22 -13.89
CA SER A 29 10.24 1.36 -12.95
C SER A 29 9.15 1.60 -11.89
N SER A 30 8.59 0.57 -11.27
CA SER A 30 7.73 0.74 -10.09
C SER A 30 8.15 -0.10 -8.89
N ASP A 31 9.36 -0.66 -8.90
CA ASP A 31 9.83 -1.59 -7.86
C ASP A 31 9.81 -0.95 -6.48
N LEU A 32 8.82 -1.30 -5.67
CA LEU A 32 8.91 -1.10 -4.23
C LEU A 32 10.15 -1.88 -3.76
N ASN A 33 11.21 -1.15 -3.46
CA ASN A 33 12.46 -1.71 -3.00
C ASN A 33 12.78 -1.19 -1.60
N GLY A 34 13.53 -1.99 -0.87
CA GLY A 34 14.03 -1.59 0.43
C GLY A 34 14.88 -2.69 1.01
N ASN A 35 15.77 -2.32 1.92
CA ASN A 35 16.73 -3.25 2.53
C ASN A 35 16.05 -4.40 3.30
N VAL A 36 14.76 -4.26 3.62
CA VAL A 36 13.97 -5.20 4.42
C VAL A 36 12.89 -5.92 3.59
N LEU A 37 12.72 -5.53 2.33
CA LEU A 37 11.60 -5.98 1.51
C LEU A 37 11.98 -7.19 0.66
N GLU A 38 11.53 -8.36 1.12
CA GLU A 38 11.43 -9.57 0.32
C GLU A 38 10.06 -9.56 -0.38
N ASN A 39 9.97 -8.99 -1.58
CA ASN A 39 8.69 -8.66 -2.24
C ASN A 39 7.65 -9.80 -2.29
N ASP A 40 8.09 -11.05 -2.32
CA ASP A 40 7.19 -12.22 -2.33
C ASP A 40 6.54 -12.53 -0.96
N LYS A 41 7.05 -11.95 0.14
CA LYS A 41 6.61 -12.21 1.52
C LYS A 41 5.78 -11.08 2.12
N TRP A 42 5.92 -9.87 1.58
CA TRP A 42 5.21 -8.70 2.07
C TRP A 42 3.89 -8.54 1.30
N ASP A 43 2.86 -8.03 1.97
CA ASP A 43 1.59 -7.58 1.43
C ASP A 43 1.46 -6.07 1.60
N GLY A 44 1.06 -5.36 0.55
CA GLY A 44 1.21 -3.91 0.47
C GLY A 44 -0.10 -3.29 0.10
N VAL A 45 -0.57 -2.32 0.88
CA VAL A 45 -1.85 -1.66 0.65
C VAL A 45 -1.73 -0.15 0.86
N ILE A 46 -2.47 0.61 0.07
CA ILE A 46 -2.54 2.07 0.20
C ILE A 46 -3.80 2.41 0.99
N HIS A 47 -3.65 3.07 2.13
CA HIS A 47 -4.75 3.56 2.94
C HIS A 47 -4.84 5.08 2.84
N ASP A 48 -5.88 5.58 2.15
CA ASP A 48 -6.22 7.01 2.11
C ASP A 48 -7.53 7.25 2.87
N TYR A 49 -7.42 7.59 4.15
CA TYR A 49 -8.58 7.81 5.01
C TYR A 49 -9.26 9.17 4.82
N GLN A 50 -8.72 10.07 3.99
CA GLN A 50 -9.18 11.45 3.76
C GLN A 50 -9.21 12.37 5.00
N THR A 51 -9.28 11.85 6.22
CA THR A 51 -9.24 12.61 7.48
C THR A 51 -7.84 12.68 8.07
N THR A 52 -6.95 11.80 7.63
CA THR A 52 -5.57 11.68 8.10
C THR A 52 -4.61 11.55 6.91
N THR A 53 -3.30 11.62 7.19
CA THR A 53 -2.26 11.42 6.18
C THR A 53 -2.41 10.02 5.56
N PRO A 54 -2.42 9.88 4.22
CA PRO A 54 -2.42 8.58 3.57
C PRO A 54 -1.17 7.78 3.93
N GLU A 55 -1.31 6.45 4.04
CA GLU A 55 -0.23 5.54 4.40
C GLU A 55 -0.11 4.40 3.39
N LEU A 56 1.12 4.01 3.07
CA LEU A 56 1.45 2.71 2.53
C LEU A 56 1.73 1.78 3.70
N ILE A 57 0.94 0.72 3.82
CA ILE A 57 1.09 -0.29 4.85
C ILE A 57 1.66 -1.54 4.20
N LEU A 58 2.80 -1.99 4.70
CA LEU A 58 3.46 -3.23 4.27
C LEU A 58 3.38 -4.22 5.43
N THR A 59 2.85 -5.41 5.19
CA THR A 59 2.63 -6.44 6.19
C THR A 59 3.32 -7.73 5.78
N CYS A 60 4.18 -8.29 6.61
CA CYS A 60 4.79 -9.60 6.43
C CYS A 60 4.28 -10.52 7.53
N ASN A 61 3.59 -11.58 7.14
CA ASN A 61 3.31 -12.67 8.07
C ASN A 61 4.61 -13.44 8.36
N GLU A 62 4.68 -14.09 9.52
CA GLU A 62 5.81 -14.94 9.92
C GLU A 62 7.15 -14.20 10.10
N TYR A 63 7.15 -12.86 10.11
CA TYR A 63 8.36 -12.03 10.16
C TYR A 63 9.19 -12.26 11.44
N PHE A 64 8.54 -12.44 12.59
CA PHE A 64 9.21 -12.65 13.87
C PHE A 64 9.37 -14.15 14.19
N GLY A 65 10.16 -14.85 13.37
CA GLY A 65 10.53 -16.24 13.63
C GLY A 65 9.40 -17.26 13.37
N GLY A 66 8.47 -16.97 12.46
CA GLY A 66 7.40 -17.89 12.09
C GLY A 66 6.01 -17.55 12.66
N ASP A 67 5.94 -16.90 13.82
CA ASP A 67 4.66 -16.74 14.55
C ASP A 67 4.16 -15.30 14.64
N GLY A 68 4.97 -14.31 14.25
CA GLY A 68 4.64 -12.89 14.38
C GLY A 68 4.42 -12.17 13.07
N VAL A 69 3.62 -11.10 13.11
CA VAL A 69 3.36 -10.22 11.96
C VAL A 69 4.22 -8.96 12.09
N GLY A 70 4.99 -8.65 11.06
CA GLY A 70 5.70 -7.39 10.92
C GLY A 70 4.89 -6.43 10.07
N THR A 71 4.61 -5.23 10.57
CA THR A 71 3.90 -4.19 9.80
C THR A 71 4.70 -2.89 9.78
N ILE A 72 4.88 -2.32 8.59
CA ILE A 72 5.55 -1.04 8.37
C ILE A 72 4.50 -0.05 7.86
N HIS A 73 4.38 1.09 8.53
CA HIS A 73 3.53 2.20 8.13
C HIS A 73 4.40 3.33 7.56
N ILE A 74 4.18 3.65 6.28
CA ILE A 74 4.93 4.68 5.57
C ILE A 74 3.96 5.78 5.14
N PRO A 75 4.05 7.01 5.69
CA PRO A 75 3.24 8.12 5.22
C PRO A 75 3.57 8.47 3.76
N ILE A 76 2.56 8.55 2.90
CA ILE A 76 2.72 8.87 1.48
C ILE A 76 1.83 10.05 1.06
N LYS A 77 2.30 10.82 0.08
CA LYS A 77 1.55 11.95 -0.51
C LYS A 77 1.02 11.64 -1.90
N TYR A 78 1.59 10.64 -2.56
CA TYR A 78 1.30 10.27 -3.94
C TYR A 78 1.14 8.75 -4.02
N CYS A 79 0.26 8.30 -4.90
CA CYS A 79 0.08 6.88 -5.19
C CYS A 79 1.34 6.32 -5.88
N PRO A 80 1.98 5.28 -5.35
CA PRO A 80 3.14 4.65 -5.98
C PRO A 80 2.82 4.06 -7.36
N GLU A 81 1.57 3.65 -7.60
CA GLU A 81 1.16 3.00 -8.86
C GLU A 81 0.86 3.97 -10.01
N CYS A 82 0.23 5.12 -9.72
CA CYS A 82 -0.24 6.04 -10.76
C CYS A 82 0.21 7.48 -10.59
N GLY A 83 0.97 7.80 -9.53
CA GLY A 83 1.46 9.15 -9.24
C GLY A 83 0.39 10.15 -8.80
N ARG A 84 -0.88 9.75 -8.67
CA ARG A 84 -1.96 10.65 -8.23
C ARG A 84 -1.69 11.15 -6.81
N LYS A 85 -1.91 12.44 -6.56
CA LYS A 85 -1.88 13.01 -5.21
C LYS A 85 -2.99 12.40 -4.33
N LEU A 86 -2.60 11.87 -3.18
CA LEU A 86 -3.48 11.25 -2.20
C LEU A 86 -3.90 12.25 -1.12
N GLY A 87 -4.95 11.91 -0.37
CA GLY A 87 -5.52 12.76 0.67
C GLY A 87 -6.52 13.78 0.11
N ARG A 88 -6.85 14.78 0.93
CA ARG A 88 -7.82 15.82 0.53
C ARG A 88 -7.28 16.66 -0.61
N GLU A 89 -8.00 16.63 -1.73
CA GLU A 89 -8.01 17.75 -2.66
C GLU A 89 -8.76 18.90 -1.95
N LYS A 90 -8.08 20.04 -1.79
CA LYS A 90 -8.73 21.24 -1.28
C LYS A 90 -9.77 21.74 -2.27
#